data_AF-A0A2T4VKG3-F1
#
_entry.id   AF-A0A2T4VKG3-F1
#
_cell.length_a   1.000
_cell.length_b   1.000
_cell.length_c   1.000
_cell.angle_alpha   90.00
_cell.angle_beta   90.00
_cell.angle_gamma   90.00
#
_symmetry.space_group_name_H-M   'P 1'
#
loop_
_entity.id
_entity.type
_entity.pdbx_description
1 polymer ?
#
loop_
_entity_poly.entity_id
_entity_poly.type
_entity_poly.pdbx_seq_one_letter_code
_entity_poly.pdbx_strand_id
1 'polypeptide(L)'
;MSLVLSGGLAGAGPAKPPEPVKKEAKQLEGEMLIWSGGKTRDEAERQQQDLAAYQKVLDTVLPLSPQVLESARIQGLKPGFFVVALGVCPKDEVSEPLGVLQAIYPDVYTRTVKYPAEEKTPALGCPELESVANDSADEPVRWSLHRTERLEQGGSTLIGLAFTYSWEEAGDFARAYHDVKTLYLLVGKKRRLVDSEVQDGPSDATTLESFTSEEGHLVSQLKYADPRCDPGGDFFKGWRKKVRASIEKGRLKLSEDKPVLLDQGACGFADEARMVTGQDHLEQESGSNEEE
;
A
#
# COMPACT_ATOMS: atom_id res chain seq x y z
N MET A 1 71.20 -60.95 -30.12
CA MET A 1 71.34 -59.75 -29.27
C MET A 1 70.36 -58.71 -29.77
N SER A 2 69.32 -58.40 -28.99
CA SER A 2 68.68 -57.07 -28.91
C SER A 2 67.52 -57.18 -27.92
N LEU A 3 67.62 -56.37 -26.85
CA LEU A 3 66.67 -56.28 -25.76
C LEU A 3 65.31 -55.73 -26.24
N VAL A 4 64.22 -56.36 -25.80
CA VAL A 4 62.86 -55.81 -25.88
C VAL A 4 62.50 -55.28 -24.50
N LEU A 5 62.49 -53.95 -24.35
CA LEU A 5 61.99 -53.23 -23.17
C LEU A 5 60.46 -53.20 -23.21
N SER A 6 59.81 -53.89 -22.28
CA SER A 6 58.37 -53.84 -22.08
C SER A 6 58.03 -52.74 -21.08
N GLY A 7 57.55 -51.59 -21.57
CA GLY A 7 57.01 -50.51 -20.75
C GLY A 7 55.50 -50.66 -20.60
N GLY A 8 55.03 -51.01 -19.40
CA GLY A 8 53.61 -51.06 -19.06
C GLY A 8 53.06 -49.66 -18.77
N LEU A 9 52.11 -49.20 -19.60
CA LEU A 9 51.28 -48.03 -19.33
C LEU A 9 50.08 -48.46 -18.48
N ALA A 10 50.11 -48.10 -17.19
CA ALA A 10 48.93 -48.21 -16.33
C ALA A 10 47.92 -47.13 -16.74
N GLY A 11 46.80 -47.56 -17.34
CA GLY A 11 45.69 -46.69 -17.68
C GLY A 11 45.00 -46.15 -16.43
N ALA A 12 45.06 -44.84 -16.21
CA ALA A 12 44.22 -44.15 -15.25
C ALA A 12 42.76 -44.23 -15.74
N GLY A 13 41.91 -44.89 -14.96
CA GLY A 13 40.47 -44.96 -15.24
C GLY A 13 39.83 -43.57 -15.21
N PRO A 14 38.72 -43.36 -15.94
CA PRO A 14 38.06 -42.06 -16.04
C PRO A 14 37.62 -41.59 -14.65
N ALA A 15 38.06 -40.38 -14.28
CA ALA A 15 37.65 -39.73 -13.03
C ALA A 15 36.13 -39.61 -12.97
N LYS A 16 35.53 -40.10 -11.88
CA LYS A 16 34.10 -39.96 -11.59
C LYS A 16 33.75 -38.45 -11.64
N PRO A 17 32.75 -38.02 -12.43
CA PRO A 17 32.36 -36.63 -12.47
C PRO A 17 31.94 -36.18 -11.06
N PRO A 18 32.32 -34.95 -10.64
CA PRO A 18 31.94 -34.44 -9.32
C PRO A 18 30.42 -34.42 -9.20
N GLU A 19 29.91 -34.97 -8.09
CA GLU A 19 28.48 -34.92 -7.79
C GLU A 19 28.02 -33.46 -7.70
N PRO A 20 26.87 -33.10 -8.30
CA PRO A 20 26.40 -31.73 -8.30
C PRO A 20 26.17 -31.27 -6.86
N VAL A 21 26.87 -30.22 -6.46
CA VAL A 21 26.69 -29.56 -5.17
C VAL A 21 25.23 -29.12 -5.08
N LYS A 22 24.44 -29.75 -4.19
CA LYS A 22 23.09 -29.32 -3.87
C LYS A 22 23.18 -27.90 -3.30
N LYS A 23 22.82 -26.89 -4.10
CA LYS A 23 22.57 -25.53 -3.63
C LYS A 23 21.42 -25.63 -2.63
N GLU A 24 21.70 -25.41 -1.35
CA GLU A 24 20.66 -25.36 -0.33
C GLU A 24 19.69 -24.23 -0.68
N ALA A 25 18.40 -24.57 -0.84
CA ALA A 25 17.37 -23.58 -1.12
C ALA A 25 17.27 -22.63 0.06
N LYS A 26 17.34 -21.31 -0.21
CA LYS A 26 17.20 -20.29 0.83
C LYS A 26 15.75 -20.35 1.34
N GLN A 27 15.56 -20.80 2.57
CA GLN A 27 14.23 -20.75 3.20
C GLN A 27 13.97 -19.32 3.68
N LEU A 28 12.79 -18.79 3.36
CA LEU A 28 12.29 -17.54 3.90
C LEU A 28 11.42 -17.88 5.11
N GLU A 29 11.82 -17.42 6.29
CA GLU A 29 11.01 -17.51 7.50
C GLU A 29 10.28 -16.17 7.70
N GLY A 30 8.96 -16.21 7.90
CA GLY A 30 8.16 -15.00 8.03
C GLY A 30 6.67 -15.26 8.17
N GLU A 31 5.88 -14.19 8.11
CA GLU A 31 4.42 -14.19 8.14
C GLU A 31 3.87 -14.22 6.72
N MET A 32 3.24 -15.33 6.32
CA MET A 32 2.54 -15.42 5.05
C MET A 32 1.18 -14.74 5.15
N LEU A 33 0.95 -13.73 4.31
CA LEU A 33 -0.35 -13.09 4.11
C LEU A 33 -1.24 -13.97 3.24
N ILE A 34 -2.40 -14.36 3.76
CA ILE A 34 -3.34 -15.27 3.09
C ILE A 34 -4.68 -14.57 2.92
N TRP A 35 -5.09 -14.36 1.67
CA TRP A 35 -6.39 -13.79 1.34
C TRP A 35 -7.53 -14.75 1.67
N SER A 36 -7.39 -16.00 1.21
CA SER A 36 -8.41 -17.05 1.34
C SER A 36 -7.84 -18.43 0.97
N GLY A 37 -8.68 -19.47 0.95
CA GLY A 37 -8.28 -20.80 0.47
C GLY A 37 -9.47 -21.74 0.20
N GLY A 38 -9.16 -22.91 -0.37
CA GLY A 38 -10.13 -23.94 -0.74
C GLY A 38 -9.56 -25.36 -0.57
N LYS A 39 -10.41 -26.38 -0.56
CA LYS A 39 -9.97 -27.78 -0.48
C LYS A 39 -9.35 -28.26 -1.78
N THR A 40 -9.77 -27.65 -2.90
CA THR A 40 -9.27 -27.95 -4.23
C THR A 40 -8.55 -26.74 -4.81
N ARG A 41 -7.69 -26.99 -5.80
CA ARG A 41 -6.99 -25.94 -6.53
C ARG A 41 -7.98 -25.01 -7.25
N ASP A 42 -8.99 -25.57 -7.90
CA ASP A 42 -10.05 -24.82 -8.60
C ASP A 42 -10.81 -23.85 -7.68
N GLU A 43 -11.06 -24.25 -6.42
CA GLU A 43 -11.69 -23.37 -5.43
C GLU A 43 -10.79 -22.17 -5.09
N ALA A 44 -9.50 -22.40 -4.87
CA ALA A 44 -8.55 -21.33 -4.58
C ALA A 44 -8.33 -20.41 -5.80
N GLU A 45 -8.27 -20.96 -7.02
CA GLU A 45 -8.15 -20.19 -8.26
C GLU A 45 -9.38 -19.30 -8.51
N ARG A 46 -10.59 -19.77 -8.19
CA ARG A 46 -11.80 -18.92 -8.23
C ARG A 46 -11.72 -17.75 -7.25
N GLN A 47 -11.23 -18.00 -6.03
CA GLN A 47 -11.06 -16.94 -5.04
C GLN A 47 -9.95 -15.94 -5.44
N GLN A 48 -8.89 -16.42 -6.10
CA GLN A 48 -7.87 -15.56 -6.71
C GLN A 48 -8.47 -14.69 -7.83
N GLN A 49 -9.37 -15.24 -8.66
CA GLN A 49 -10.07 -14.47 -9.67
C GLN A 49 -11.00 -13.40 -9.07
N ASP A 50 -11.68 -13.71 -7.97
CA ASP A 50 -12.49 -12.72 -7.23
C ASP A 50 -11.60 -11.59 -6.67
N LEU A 51 -10.40 -11.92 -6.17
CA LEU A 51 -9.40 -10.96 -5.73
C LEU A 51 -8.90 -10.05 -6.87
N ALA A 52 -8.81 -10.54 -8.11
CA ALA A 52 -8.31 -9.75 -9.24
C ALA A 52 -9.13 -8.46 -9.50
N ALA A 53 -10.41 -8.43 -9.11
CA ALA A 53 -11.21 -7.21 -9.16
C ALA A 53 -10.76 -6.16 -8.14
N TYR A 54 -10.44 -6.59 -6.91
CA TYR A 54 -9.89 -5.72 -5.87
C TYR A 54 -8.47 -5.27 -6.20
N GLN A 55 -7.65 -6.16 -6.76
CA GLN A 55 -6.27 -5.89 -7.13
C GLN A 55 -6.15 -4.65 -8.02
N LYS A 56 -7.01 -4.51 -9.04
CA LYS A 56 -6.99 -3.34 -9.93
C LYS A 56 -7.12 -1.99 -9.23
N VAL A 57 -7.81 -1.96 -8.10
CA VAL A 57 -8.01 -0.73 -7.31
C VAL A 57 -6.88 -0.58 -6.30
N LEU A 58 -6.50 -1.69 -5.66
CA LEU A 58 -5.41 -1.75 -4.70
C LEU A 58 -4.04 -1.47 -5.30
N ASP A 59 -3.80 -1.79 -6.57
CA ASP A 59 -2.50 -1.60 -7.22
C ASP A 59 -2.01 -0.14 -7.24
N THR A 60 -2.88 0.83 -6.91
CA THR A 60 -2.56 2.27 -6.76
C THR A 60 -2.01 2.67 -5.38
N VAL A 61 -1.99 1.74 -4.42
CA VAL A 61 -1.52 1.96 -3.04
C VAL A 61 -0.84 0.76 -2.42
N LEU A 62 -1.20 -0.45 -2.82
CA LEU A 62 -0.72 -1.73 -2.31
C LEU A 62 -0.72 -2.75 -3.46
N PRO A 63 0.29 -2.73 -4.34
CA PRO A 63 0.41 -3.69 -5.44
C PRO A 63 0.45 -5.13 -4.92
N LEU A 64 -0.39 -5.99 -5.49
CA LEU A 64 -0.46 -7.39 -5.10
C LEU A 64 0.06 -8.32 -6.20
N SER A 65 0.52 -9.50 -5.82
CA SER A 65 0.90 -10.57 -6.76
C SER A 65 0.41 -11.92 -6.22
N PRO A 66 -0.92 -12.13 -6.17
CA PRO A 66 -1.49 -13.29 -5.51
C PRO A 66 -1.12 -14.59 -6.21
N GLN A 67 -0.89 -15.64 -5.43
CA GLN A 67 -0.56 -16.97 -5.94
C GLN A 67 -1.33 -18.07 -5.23
N VAL A 68 -1.76 -19.07 -6.00
CA VAL A 68 -2.36 -20.29 -5.44
C VAL A 68 -1.28 -21.28 -5.08
N LEU A 69 -1.16 -21.60 -3.79
CA LEU A 69 -0.16 -22.52 -3.27
C LEU A 69 -0.79 -23.73 -2.57
N GLU A 70 -0.15 -24.89 -2.70
CA GLU A 70 -0.52 -26.10 -1.97
C GLU A 70 0.03 -26.05 -0.54
N SER A 71 -0.86 -26.03 0.45
CA SER A 71 -0.48 -25.90 1.88
C SER A 71 0.47 -27.00 2.37
N ALA A 72 0.37 -28.21 1.83
CA ALA A 72 1.22 -29.35 2.22
C ALA A 72 2.71 -29.12 1.90
N ARG A 73 3.04 -28.18 1.00
CA ARG A 73 4.42 -27.85 0.62
C ARG A 73 5.02 -26.72 1.47
N ILE A 74 4.24 -26.12 2.36
CA ILE A 74 4.63 -24.93 3.12
C ILE A 74 4.65 -25.29 4.60
N GLN A 75 5.84 -25.30 5.19
CA GLN A 75 5.98 -25.59 6.61
C GLN A 75 5.34 -24.45 7.43
N GLY A 76 4.54 -24.80 8.43
CA GLY A 76 3.76 -23.86 9.24
C GLY A 76 2.28 -23.80 8.85
N LEU A 77 1.91 -24.30 7.66
CA LEU A 77 0.52 -24.49 7.27
C LEU A 77 0.06 -25.93 7.57
N LYS A 78 -1.23 -26.07 7.90
CA LYS A 78 -1.87 -27.38 7.98
C LYS A 78 -1.99 -27.95 6.56
N PRO A 79 -1.75 -29.25 6.31
CA PRO A 79 -1.90 -29.82 4.97
C PRO A 79 -3.37 -30.04 4.57
N GLY A 80 -3.60 -30.22 3.26
CA GLY A 80 -4.90 -30.67 2.70
C GLY A 80 -5.77 -29.57 2.08
N PHE A 81 -5.22 -28.39 1.84
CA PHE A 81 -5.89 -27.28 1.14
C PHE A 81 -4.96 -26.49 0.23
N PHE A 82 -5.53 -25.60 -0.57
CA PHE A 82 -4.85 -24.60 -1.39
C PHE A 82 -5.15 -23.22 -0.84
N VAL A 83 -4.14 -22.35 -0.77
CA VAL A 83 -4.26 -20.97 -0.29
C VAL A 83 -4.00 -19.97 -1.39
N VAL A 84 -4.67 -18.83 -1.33
CA VAL A 84 -4.34 -17.64 -2.11
C VAL A 84 -3.38 -16.79 -1.27
N ALA A 85 -2.07 -17.01 -1.46
CA ALA A 85 -1.01 -16.29 -0.77
C ALA A 85 -0.75 -14.95 -1.48
N LEU A 86 -0.55 -13.90 -0.70
CA LEU A 86 -0.27 -12.54 -1.20
C LEU A 86 1.21 -12.19 -1.11
N GLY A 87 1.94 -12.80 -0.17
CA GLY A 87 3.34 -12.55 0.07
C GLY A 87 3.81 -13.17 1.38
N VAL A 88 5.12 -13.13 1.65
CA VAL A 88 5.71 -13.51 2.93
C VAL A 88 6.48 -12.31 3.46
N CYS A 89 6.10 -11.84 4.65
CA CYS A 89 6.64 -10.64 5.27
C CYS A 89 7.50 -10.97 6.49
N PRO A 90 8.53 -10.17 6.79
CA PRO A 90 9.05 -10.03 8.15
C PRO A 90 7.92 -9.71 9.13
N LYS A 91 8.09 -10.13 10.39
CA LYS A 91 7.03 -10.02 11.41
C LYS A 91 6.63 -8.58 11.72
N ASP A 92 7.59 -7.66 11.62
CA ASP A 92 7.46 -6.23 11.84
C ASP A 92 6.83 -5.49 10.64
N GLU A 93 6.96 -6.03 9.43
CA GLU A 93 6.45 -5.40 8.20
C GLU A 93 5.03 -5.84 7.83
N VAL A 94 4.53 -6.94 8.41
CA VAL A 94 3.23 -7.52 8.00
C VAL A 94 2.01 -6.70 8.43
N SER A 95 2.15 -5.86 9.46
CA SER A 95 1.01 -5.26 10.15
C SER A 95 0.22 -4.29 9.25
N GLU A 96 0.93 -3.47 8.49
CA GLU A 96 0.34 -2.45 7.63
C GLU A 96 -0.42 -3.04 6.43
N PRO A 97 0.18 -3.90 5.57
CA PRO A 97 -0.56 -4.52 4.48
C PRO A 97 -1.70 -5.40 4.98
N LEU A 98 -1.54 -6.10 6.11
CA LEU A 98 -2.63 -6.86 6.73
C LEU A 98 -3.81 -5.95 7.11
N GLY A 99 -3.54 -4.79 7.71
CA GLY A 99 -4.56 -3.81 8.09
C GLY A 99 -5.38 -3.31 6.89
N VAL A 100 -4.72 -2.96 5.79
CA VAL A 100 -5.38 -2.57 4.53
C VAL A 100 -6.28 -3.70 4.02
N LEU A 101 -5.74 -4.92 3.94
CA LEU A 101 -6.47 -6.06 3.40
C LEU A 101 -7.66 -6.45 4.29
N GLN A 102 -7.52 -6.42 5.61
CA GLN A 102 -8.60 -6.70 6.57
C GLN A 102 -9.68 -5.62 6.59
N ALA A 103 -9.34 -4.37 6.25
CA ALA A 103 -10.31 -3.31 6.06
C ALA A 103 -11.26 -3.58 4.87
N ILE A 104 -10.83 -4.37 3.88
CA ILE A 104 -11.65 -4.79 2.73
C ILE A 104 -12.30 -6.14 2.98
N TYR A 105 -11.50 -7.11 3.43
CA TYR A 105 -11.87 -8.50 3.58
C TYR A 105 -11.43 -9.00 4.96
N PRO A 106 -12.30 -8.95 5.98
CA PRO A 106 -11.91 -9.20 7.38
C PRO A 106 -11.31 -10.58 7.67
N ASP A 107 -11.54 -11.58 6.80
CA ASP A 107 -11.01 -12.92 6.99
C ASP A 107 -9.58 -13.09 6.44
N VAL A 108 -8.95 -12.05 5.86
CA VAL A 108 -7.51 -12.10 5.55
C VAL A 108 -6.73 -12.32 6.85
N TYR A 109 -5.76 -13.21 6.82
CA TYR A 109 -5.00 -13.59 8.00
C TYR A 109 -3.54 -13.88 7.68
N THR A 110 -2.72 -13.96 8.72
CA THR A 110 -1.32 -14.38 8.62
C THR A 110 -1.07 -15.75 9.26
N ARG A 111 -0.03 -16.42 8.78
CA ARG A 111 0.57 -17.58 9.42
C ARG A 111 2.08 -17.51 9.35
N THR A 112 2.74 -17.79 10.46
CA THR A 112 4.18 -18.02 10.50
C THR A 112 4.52 -19.25 9.67
N VAL A 113 5.40 -19.10 8.68
CA VAL A 113 5.80 -20.18 7.77
C VAL A 113 7.30 -20.20 7.54
N LYS A 114 7.80 -21.36 7.07
CA LYS A 114 9.09 -21.48 6.41
C LYS A 114 8.84 -21.81 4.94
N TYR A 115 8.99 -20.80 4.10
CA TYR A 115 8.71 -20.87 2.68
C TYR A 115 9.97 -21.22 1.89
N PRO A 116 9.97 -22.28 1.06
CA PRO A 116 11.12 -22.64 0.25
C PRO A 116 11.24 -21.67 -0.94
N ALA A 117 12.19 -20.72 -0.88
CA ALA A 117 12.55 -19.91 -2.04
C ALA A 117 13.50 -20.71 -2.94
N GLU A 118 12.96 -21.72 -3.63
CA GLU A 118 13.65 -22.44 -4.70
C GLU A 118 13.60 -21.64 -6.01
N GLU A 119 14.54 -21.85 -6.93
CA GLU A 119 14.56 -21.20 -8.27
C GLU A 119 13.26 -21.42 -9.09
N LYS A 120 12.47 -22.45 -8.77
CA LYS A 120 11.20 -22.77 -9.43
C LYS A 120 9.97 -22.32 -8.65
N THR A 121 10.16 -21.89 -7.41
CA THR A 121 9.09 -21.36 -6.58
C THR A 121 9.07 -19.85 -6.78
N PRO A 122 7.94 -19.25 -7.18
CA PRO A 122 7.90 -17.80 -7.35
C PRO A 122 8.26 -17.12 -6.02
N ALA A 123 9.14 -16.13 -6.10
CA ALA A 123 9.44 -15.28 -4.95
C ALA A 123 8.15 -14.58 -4.51
N LEU A 124 7.74 -14.82 -3.27
CA LEU A 124 6.64 -14.12 -2.63
C LEU A 124 7.23 -13.02 -1.76
N GLY A 125 7.49 -11.86 -2.36
CA GLY A 125 7.87 -10.66 -1.61
C GLY A 125 6.74 -10.23 -0.65
N CYS A 126 7.08 -9.47 0.38
CA CYS A 126 6.06 -8.80 1.18
C CYS A 126 5.34 -7.76 0.30
N PRO A 127 4.00 -7.69 0.29
CA PRO A 127 3.31 -6.57 -0.32
C PRO A 127 3.63 -5.30 0.47
N GLU A 128 4.13 -4.30 -0.22
CA GLU A 128 4.49 -3.01 0.37
C GLU A 128 3.56 -1.94 -0.20
N LEU A 129 3.26 -0.92 0.60
CA LEU A 129 2.54 0.23 0.07
C LEU A 129 3.39 0.96 -0.97
N GLU A 130 2.72 1.46 -1.99
CA GLU A 130 3.36 2.15 -3.09
C GLU A 130 4.15 3.36 -2.55
N SER A 131 5.37 3.46 -3.04
CA SER A 131 6.27 4.56 -2.73
C SER A 131 6.12 5.65 -3.78
N VAL A 132 5.96 6.89 -3.34
CA VAL A 132 5.98 8.06 -4.20
C VAL A 132 7.44 8.44 -4.42
N ALA A 133 7.90 8.32 -5.67
CA ALA A 133 9.24 8.75 -6.04
C ALA A 133 9.37 10.26 -5.88
N ASN A 134 10.49 10.69 -5.32
CA ASN A 134 10.80 12.08 -5.10
C ASN A 134 12.23 12.33 -5.56
N ASP A 135 12.41 13.27 -6.48
CA ASP A 135 13.73 13.64 -7.01
C ASP A 135 14.60 14.36 -5.96
N SER A 136 14.02 14.80 -4.84
CA SER A 136 14.67 15.62 -3.80
C SER A 136 14.75 14.95 -2.42
N ALA A 137 14.06 13.84 -2.17
CA ALA A 137 14.21 13.10 -0.91
C ALA A 137 15.21 11.95 -1.05
N ASP A 138 16.09 11.82 -0.05
CA ASP A 138 17.04 10.71 0.05
C ASP A 138 16.33 9.36 0.25
N GLU A 139 15.08 9.36 0.75
CA GLU A 139 14.29 8.16 1.00
C GLU A 139 12.88 8.25 0.38
N PRO A 140 12.38 7.17 -0.23
CA PRO A 140 11.04 7.13 -0.79
C PRO A 140 9.97 7.22 0.31
N VAL A 141 8.93 8.01 0.08
CA VAL A 141 7.81 8.16 1.02
C VAL A 141 6.66 7.26 0.59
N ARG A 142 6.10 6.50 1.53
CA ARG A 142 5.06 5.51 1.26
C ARG A 142 3.69 6.06 1.61
N TRP A 143 2.68 5.62 0.87
CA TRP A 143 1.30 5.74 1.33
C TRP A 143 1.14 5.02 2.67
N SER A 144 0.32 5.60 3.55
CA SER A 144 -0.08 4.98 4.82
C SER A 144 -1.59 5.00 4.93
N LEU A 145 -2.18 3.93 5.46
CA LEU A 145 -3.63 3.89 5.70
C LEU A 145 -3.98 4.74 6.92
N HIS A 146 -4.60 5.90 6.70
CA HIS A 146 -4.94 6.83 7.76
C HIS A 146 -6.29 6.55 8.40
N ARG A 147 -7.32 6.28 7.58
CA ARG A 147 -8.69 6.07 8.08
C ARG A 147 -9.48 5.10 7.21
N THR A 148 -10.39 4.38 7.85
CA THR A 148 -11.32 3.47 7.18
C THR A 148 -12.75 3.74 7.64
N GLU A 149 -13.69 3.75 6.72
CA GLU A 149 -15.12 3.86 7.05
C GLU A 149 -15.94 2.82 6.29
N ARG A 150 -17.08 2.44 6.88
CA ARG A 150 -18.00 1.46 6.29
C ARG A 150 -19.43 1.92 6.42
N LEU A 151 -20.21 1.70 5.37
CA LEU A 151 -21.62 1.96 5.33
C LEU A 151 -22.35 0.73 4.75
N GLU A 152 -23.17 0.09 5.57
CA GLU A 152 -24.01 -1.04 5.16
C GLU A 152 -25.35 -0.53 4.61
N GLN A 153 -25.71 -0.92 3.39
CA GLN A 153 -26.98 -0.54 2.77
C GLN A 153 -27.48 -1.61 1.80
N GLY A 154 -28.70 -2.11 2.03
CA GLY A 154 -29.36 -3.03 1.09
C GLY A 154 -28.64 -4.38 0.90
N GLY A 155 -27.85 -4.83 1.88
CA GLY A 155 -27.06 -6.06 1.80
C GLY A 155 -25.77 -5.94 0.99
N SER A 156 -25.36 -4.71 0.69
CA SER A 156 -24.04 -4.35 0.21
C SER A 156 -23.34 -3.45 1.24
N THR A 157 -22.02 -3.42 1.20
CA THR A 157 -21.18 -2.59 2.05
C THR A 157 -20.40 -1.62 1.17
N LEU A 158 -20.57 -0.32 1.39
CA LEU A 158 -19.67 0.70 0.87
C LEU A 158 -18.52 0.87 1.85
N ILE A 159 -17.30 0.61 1.40
CA ILE A 159 -16.06 0.71 2.17
C ILE A 159 -15.27 1.90 1.64
N GLY A 160 -14.77 2.73 2.54
CA GLY A 160 -13.86 3.82 2.26
C GLY A 160 -12.52 3.59 2.92
N LEU A 161 -11.42 3.79 2.19
CA LEU A 161 -10.05 3.71 2.68
C LEU A 161 -9.33 5.01 2.31
N ALA A 162 -8.99 5.83 3.29
CA ALA A 162 -8.24 7.06 3.06
C ALA A 162 -6.77 6.84 3.39
N PHE A 163 -5.93 6.97 2.37
CA PHE A 163 -4.48 6.91 2.46
C PHE A 163 -3.92 8.31 2.46
N THR A 164 -2.85 8.51 3.22
CA THR A 164 -2.11 9.76 3.26
C THR A 164 -0.63 9.49 3.12
N TYR A 165 0.09 10.41 2.51
CA TYR A 165 1.53 10.52 2.72
C TYR A 165 1.87 11.97 3.03
N SER A 166 2.97 12.17 3.75
CA SER A 166 3.50 13.49 4.04
C SER A 166 5.02 13.46 4.04
N TRP A 167 5.65 14.51 3.54
CA TRP A 167 7.10 14.66 3.61
C TRP A 167 7.49 16.14 3.57
N GLU A 168 8.71 16.44 4.02
CA GLU A 168 9.20 17.81 4.11
C GLU A 168 10.51 17.97 3.32
N GLU A 169 10.60 19.00 2.48
CA GLU A 169 11.86 19.51 1.95
C GLU A 169 12.55 20.33 3.04
N ALA A 170 13.86 20.15 3.19
CA ALA A 170 14.69 21.01 4.02
C ALA A 170 15.42 22.06 3.16
N GLY A 171 15.70 23.24 3.73
CA GLY A 171 16.49 24.30 3.09
C GLY A 171 15.72 25.61 2.90
N ASP A 172 16.27 26.52 2.09
CA ASP A 172 15.70 27.85 1.85
C ASP A 172 14.35 27.82 1.10
N PHE A 173 13.95 26.64 0.60
CA PHE A 173 12.66 26.36 -0.02
C PHE A 173 11.90 25.26 0.72
N ALA A 174 12.13 25.12 2.04
CA ALA A 174 11.48 24.09 2.84
C ALA A 174 9.96 24.10 2.67
N ARG A 175 9.40 22.93 2.39
CA ARG A 175 7.99 22.72 2.06
C ARG A 175 7.49 21.43 2.67
N ALA A 176 6.29 21.44 3.23
CA ALA A 176 5.60 20.20 3.55
C ALA A 176 4.66 19.83 2.40
N TYR A 177 4.78 18.60 1.95
CA TYR A 177 3.91 18.00 0.96
C TYR A 177 2.95 17.06 1.67
N HIS A 178 1.69 17.16 1.32
CA HIS A 178 0.63 16.31 1.86
C HIS A 178 -0.27 15.89 0.71
N ASP A 179 -0.54 14.61 0.60
CA ASP A 179 -1.56 14.14 -0.33
C ASP A 179 -2.46 13.11 0.32
N VAL A 180 -3.66 13.00 -0.24
CA VAL A 180 -4.71 12.09 0.21
C VAL A 180 -5.20 11.31 -1.01
N LYS A 181 -5.18 9.99 -0.92
CA LYS A 181 -5.86 9.13 -1.89
C LYS A 181 -6.95 8.34 -1.20
N THR A 182 -8.17 8.44 -1.68
CA THR A 182 -9.31 7.69 -1.12
C THR A 182 -9.79 6.62 -2.09
N LEU A 183 -9.78 5.36 -1.64
CA LEU A 183 -10.40 4.26 -2.35
C LEU A 183 -11.82 4.07 -1.82
N TYR A 184 -12.79 4.05 -2.73
CA TYR A 184 -14.17 3.70 -2.41
C TYR A 184 -14.54 2.38 -3.08
N LEU A 185 -14.99 1.40 -2.30
CA LEU A 185 -15.28 0.04 -2.76
C LEU A 185 -16.72 -0.31 -2.41
N LEU A 186 -17.53 -0.63 -3.41
CA LEU A 186 -18.85 -1.20 -3.18
C LEU A 186 -18.76 -2.72 -3.21
N VAL A 187 -18.91 -3.34 -2.06
CA VAL A 187 -18.85 -4.79 -1.88
C VAL A 187 -20.26 -5.35 -1.76
N GLY A 188 -20.63 -6.26 -2.65
CA GLY A 188 -21.94 -6.91 -2.67
C GLY A 188 -22.00 -8.19 -1.85
N LYS A 189 -23.06 -8.97 -2.09
CA LYS A 189 -23.25 -10.30 -1.50
C LYS A 189 -22.04 -11.20 -1.79
N LYS A 190 -21.74 -12.09 -0.83
CA LYS A 190 -20.58 -13.00 -0.87
C LYS A 190 -19.24 -12.26 -0.98
N ARG A 191 -19.18 -10.99 -0.56
CA ARG A 191 -17.98 -10.16 -0.56
C ARG A 191 -17.34 -10.00 -1.94
N ARG A 192 -18.15 -9.92 -2.98
CA ARG A 192 -17.68 -9.65 -4.34
C ARG A 192 -17.66 -8.14 -4.57
N LEU A 193 -16.57 -7.62 -5.13
CA LEU A 193 -16.51 -6.22 -5.56
C LEU A 193 -17.53 -5.99 -6.68
N VAL A 194 -18.42 -5.01 -6.48
CA VAL A 194 -19.48 -4.63 -7.42
C VAL A 194 -19.06 -3.41 -8.23
N ASP A 195 -18.49 -2.40 -7.56
CA ASP A 195 -18.06 -1.14 -8.17
C ASP A 195 -16.94 -0.54 -7.31
N SER A 196 -16.14 0.35 -7.88
CA SER A 196 -15.03 0.99 -7.17
C SER A 196 -14.62 2.29 -7.83
N GLU A 197 -14.18 3.26 -7.03
CA GLU A 197 -13.62 4.52 -7.52
C GLU A 197 -12.38 4.90 -6.69
N VAL A 198 -11.44 5.58 -7.35
CA VAL A 198 -10.25 6.16 -6.74
C VAL A 198 -10.38 7.67 -6.81
N GLN A 199 -10.18 8.36 -5.69
CA GLN A 199 -10.20 9.82 -5.63
C GLN A 199 -8.88 10.33 -5.07
N ASP A 200 -8.12 11.01 -5.92
CA ASP A 200 -6.89 11.71 -5.55
C ASP A 200 -7.20 13.08 -4.93
N GLY A 201 -6.30 13.57 -4.08
CA GLY A 201 -6.32 14.91 -3.54
C GLY A 201 -6.30 15.96 -4.66
N PRO A 202 -6.93 17.13 -4.46
CA PRO A 202 -6.91 18.18 -5.49
C PRO A 202 -5.51 18.74 -5.78
N SER A 203 -4.59 18.64 -4.83
CA SER A 203 -3.18 19.03 -4.95
C SER A 203 -2.30 18.25 -3.97
N ASP A 204 -0.98 18.36 -4.11
CA ASP A 204 0.02 17.81 -3.17
C ASP A 204 0.22 18.67 -1.91
N ALA A 205 -0.74 19.55 -1.63
CA ALA A 205 -0.92 20.22 -0.36
C ALA A 205 -2.30 19.86 0.24
N THR A 206 -2.78 18.64 0.00
CA THR A 206 -4.06 18.13 0.47
C THR A 206 -3.90 17.38 1.78
N THR A 207 -4.70 17.74 2.78
CA THR A 207 -4.82 17.02 4.05
C THR A 207 -6.24 16.52 4.26
N LEU A 208 -6.37 15.37 4.92
CA LEU A 208 -7.66 14.79 5.30
C LEU A 208 -8.12 15.39 6.63
N GLU A 209 -9.15 16.22 6.63
CA GLU A 209 -9.71 16.83 7.84
C GLU A 209 -10.65 15.86 8.57
N SER A 210 -11.48 15.13 7.82
CA SER A 210 -12.35 14.08 8.37
C SER A 210 -12.74 13.07 7.30
N PHE A 211 -13.07 11.84 7.72
CA PHE A 211 -13.67 10.85 6.84
C PHE A 211 -14.71 10.02 7.59
N THR A 212 -15.99 10.34 7.47
CA THR A 212 -17.06 9.82 8.34
C THR A 212 -18.18 9.16 7.53
N SER A 213 -19.06 8.41 8.19
CA SER A 213 -20.33 7.98 7.60
C SER A 213 -21.50 8.83 8.11
N GLU A 214 -22.21 9.50 7.21
CA GLU A 214 -23.27 10.46 7.51
C GLU A 214 -24.42 10.32 6.50
N GLU A 215 -25.66 10.22 6.99
CA GLU A 215 -26.89 10.26 6.17
C GLU A 215 -26.93 9.27 4.99
N GLY A 216 -26.29 8.10 5.11
CA GLY A 216 -26.21 7.14 4.01
C GLY A 216 -25.12 7.47 2.97
N HIS A 217 -24.15 8.29 3.36
CA HIS A 217 -22.94 8.59 2.60
C HIS A 217 -21.70 8.22 3.42
N LEU A 218 -20.60 7.94 2.72
CA LEU A 218 -19.25 8.17 3.25
C LEU A 218 -18.82 9.56 2.80
N VAL A 219 -18.34 10.39 3.73
CA VAL A 219 -18.01 11.79 3.50
C VAL A 219 -16.56 12.02 3.85
N SER A 220 -15.72 12.29 2.84
CA SER A 220 -14.36 12.79 3.06
C SER A 220 -14.37 14.32 2.99
N GLN A 221 -13.74 14.96 3.96
CA GLN A 221 -13.52 16.40 3.99
C GLN A 221 -12.03 16.66 3.87
N LEU A 222 -11.65 17.38 2.82
CA LEU A 222 -10.28 17.67 2.45
C LEU A 222 -10.02 19.16 2.61
N LYS A 223 -8.86 19.51 3.16
CA LYS A 223 -8.28 20.85 3.05
C LYS A 223 -7.15 20.81 2.04
N TYR A 224 -7.06 21.80 1.17
CA TYR A 224 -5.98 21.87 0.19
C TYR A 224 -5.65 23.31 -0.20
N ALA A 225 -4.51 23.54 -0.85
CA ALA A 225 -4.11 24.85 -1.37
C ALA A 225 -3.89 24.82 -2.90
N ASP A 226 -4.27 25.90 -3.60
CA ASP A 226 -4.15 26.11 -5.06
C ASP A 226 -4.11 27.62 -5.41
N PRO A 227 -3.21 28.16 -6.28
CA PRO A 227 -2.01 27.55 -6.87
C PRO A 227 -0.80 27.60 -5.94
N ARG A 228 0.29 26.91 -6.30
CA ARG A 228 1.55 26.95 -5.54
C ARG A 228 2.22 28.31 -5.67
N CYS A 229 2.88 28.73 -4.59
CA CYS A 229 3.72 29.90 -4.51
C CYS A 229 5.05 29.82 -5.30
N ASP A 230 5.22 28.78 -6.13
CA ASP A 230 6.45 28.50 -6.86
C ASP A 230 6.16 27.63 -8.09
N PRO A 231 6.85 27.85 -9.23
CA PRO A 231 7.86 28.88 -9.49
C PRO A 231 7.34 30.23 -9.98
N GLY A 232 6.04 30.53 -9.82
CA GLY A 232 5.51 31.81 -10.30
C GLY A 232 4.18 32.27 -9.71
N GLY A 233 3.78 31.72 -8.56
CA GLY A 233 2.60 32.18 -7.83
C GLY A 233 2.98 33.25 -6.82
N ASP A 234 2.45 34.46 -6.94
CA ASP A 234 2.56 35.50 -5.90
C ASP A 234 1.42 35.38 -4.87
N PHE A 235 0.51 34.40 -5.05
CA PHE A 235 -0.71 34.27 -4.26
C PHE A 235 -1.18 32.82 -4.12
N PHE A 236 -1.66 32.45 -2.93
CA PHE A 236 -2.26 31.14 -2.64
C PHE A 236 -3.76 31.27 -2.31
N LYS A 237 -4.51 30.19 -2.49
CA LYS A 237 -5.86 30.03 -1.94
C LYS A 237 -5.99 28.70 -1.22
N GLY A 238 -6.42 28.75 0.02
CA GLY A 238 -6.82 27.61 0.82
C GLY A 238 -8.28 27.26 0.59
N TRP A 239 -8.56 25.98 0.39
CA TRP A 239 -9.88 25.46 0.07
C TRP A 239 -10.26 24.31 1.00
N ARG A 240 -11.56 24.17 1.21
CA ARG A 240 -12.17 22.96 1.77
C ARG A 240 -13.08 22.34 0.75
N LYS A 241 -12.94 21.04 0.52
CA LYS A 241 -13.80 20.25 -0.37
C LYS A 241 -14.40 19.08 0.40
N LYS A 242 -15.65 18.76 0.10
CA LYS A 242 -16.31 17.54 0.57
C LYS A 242 -16.57 16.62 -0.61
N VAL A 243 -16.20 15.35 -0.47
CA VAL A 243 -16.55 14.29 -1.41
C VAL A 243 -17.48 13.33 -0.69
N ARG A 244 -18.59 13.00 -1.32
CA ARG A 244 -19.60 12.07 -0.80
C ARG A 244 -19.66 10.85 -1.70
N ALA A 245 -19.45 9.68 -1.12
CA ALA A 245 -19.71 8.40 -1.77
C ALA A 245 -21.02 7.81 -1.27
N SER A 246 -21.84 7.30 -2.19
CA SER A 246 -23.13 6.66 -1.88
C SER A 246 -23.43 5.52 -2.82
N ILE A 247 -24.50 4.77 -2.52
CA ILE A 247 -24.99 3.69 -3.37
C ILE A 247 -26.27 4.17 -4.07
N GLU A 248 -26.21 4.35 -5.39
CA GLU A 248 -27.39 4.67 -6.21
C GLU A 248 -27.65 3.54 -7.21
N LYS A 249 -28.85 2.95 -7.16
CA LYS A 249 -29.27 1.85 -8.06
C LYS A 249 -28.26 0.68 -8.09
N GLY A 250 -27.66 0.37 -6.94
CA GLY A 250 -26.69 -0.71 -6.78
C GLY A 250 -25.30 -0.41 -7.34
N ARG A 251 -25.00 0.85 -7.65
CA ARG A 251 -23.69 1.32 -8.12
C ARG A 251 -23.12 2.36 -7.18
N LEU A 252 -21.80 2.49 -7.21
CA LEU A 252 -21.13 3.54 -6.47
C LEU A 252 -21.33 4.88 -7.19
N LYS A 253 -21.62 5.92 -6.42
CA LYS A 253 -21.73 7.28 -6.93
C LYS A 253 -20.93 8.23 -6.06
N LEU A 254 -20.00 8.93 -6.68
CA LEU A 254 -19.31 10.06 -6.09
C LEU A 254 -20.01 11.36 -6.46
N SER A 255 -20.12 12.25 -5.49
CA SER A 255 -20.53 13.64 -5.70
C SER A 255 -19.63 14.56 -4.89
N GLU A 256 -19.30 15.70 -5.45
CA GLU A 256 -18.42 16.66 -4.81
C GLU A 256 -19.22 17.94 -4.52
N ASP A 257 -19.12 18.43 -3.29
CA ASP A 257 -19.67 19.73 -2.96
C ASP A 257 -18.77 20.82 -3.57
N LYS A 258 -19.35 21.98 -3.89
CA LYS A 258 -18.57 23.13 -4.37
C LYS A 258 -17.49 23.47 -3.33
N PRO A 259 -16.19 23.57 -3.70
CA PRO A 259 -15.14 23.96 -2.78
C PRO A 259 -15.44 25.30 -2.11
N VAL A 260 -15.16 25.37 -0.82
CA VAL A 260 -15.32 26.57 0.01
C VAL A 260 -13.95 27.19 0.22
N LEU A 261 -13.78 28.45 -0.17
CA LEU A 261 -12.56 29.20 0.13
C LEU A 261 -12.45 29.35 1.64
N LEU A 262 -11.34 28.89 2.21
CA LEU A 262 -11.02 29.06 3.63
C LEU A 262 -10.17 30.31 3.85
N ASP A 263 -9.16 30.49 3.01
CA ASP A 263 -8.16 31.55 3.15
C ASP A 263 -7.53 31.89 1.80
N GLN A 264 -6.89 33.04 1.70
CA GLN A 264 -6.11 33.44 0.54
C GLN A 264 -5.11 34.54 0.91
N GLY A 265 -3.91 34.49 0.35
CA GLY A 265 -2.86 35.42 0.75
C GLY A 265 -1.73 35.51 -0.26
N ALA A 266 -0.88 36.52 -0.10
CA ALA A 266 0.34 36.62 -0.87
C ALA A 266 1.31 35.51 -0.46
N CYS A 267 2.09 35.03 -1.43
CA CYS A 267 3.11 34.04 -1.19
C CYS A 267 4.28 34.65 -0.40
N GLY A 268 4.55 34.09 0.78
CA GLY A 268 5.62 34.53 1.68
C GLY A 268 5.85 33.49 2.78
N PHE A 269 7.10 33.34 3.22
CA PHE A 269 7.58 32.24 4.07
C PHE A 269 6.75 31.97 5.33
N ALA A 270 6.19 32.99 5.99
CA ALA A 270 5.45 32.82 7.24
C ALA A 270 3.99 32.38 7.03
N ASP A 271 3.31 32.91 6.01
CA ASP A 271 1.87 32.69 5.81
C ASP A 271 1.59 31.39 5.03
N GLU A 272 2.49 30.99 4.13
CA GLU A 272 2.45 29.69 3.45
C GLU A 272 2.70 28.55 4.44
N ALA A 273 3.75 28.66 5.26
CA ALA A 273 4.11 27.64 6.25
C ALA A 273 2.96 27.37 7.23
N ARG A 274 2.21 28.39 7.66
CA ARG A 274 1.06 28.25 8.58
C ARG A 274 -0.02 27.31 8.04
N MET A 275 -0.39 27.45 6.76
CA MET A 275 -1.42 26.63 6.12
C MET A 275 -0.90 25.24 5.72
N VAL A 276 0.35 25.16 5.27
CA VAL A 276 0.97 23.92 4.81
C VAL A 276 1.34 23.00 5.97
N THR A 277 1.88 23.54 7.06
CA THR A 277 2.34 22.73 8.22
C THR A 277 1.27 22.55 9.30
N GLY A 278 0.18 23.33 9.25
CA GLY A 278 -0.84 23.36 10.31
C GLY A 278 -0.32 23.87 11.66
N GLN A 279 0.90 24.43 11.71
CA GLN A 279 1.43 25.06 12.91
C GLN A 279 0.97 26.51 12.97
N ASP A 280 0.02 26.79 13.86
CA ASP A 280 -0.09 28.11 14.47
C ASP A 280 1.22 28.34 15.22
N HIS A 281 2.20 29.02 14.61
CA HIS A 281 3.26 29.65 15.38
C HIS A 281 2.56 30.61 16.32
N LEU A 282 2.31 30.16 17.56
CA LEU A 282 2.06 31.01 18.70
C LEU A 282 3.15 32.06 18.63
N GLU A 283 2.77 33.26 18.22
CA GLU A 283 3.63 34.42 18.29
C GLU A 283 4.12 34.45 19.73
N GLN A 284 5.39 34.10 19.93
CA GLN A 284 6.14 34.60 21.06
C GLN A 284 6.15 36.10 20.86
N GLU A 285 5.11 36.77 21.35
CA GLU A 285 5.21 38.13 21.82
C GLU A 285 6.26 38.10 22.93
N SER A 286 7.53 38.16 22.53
CA SER A 286 8.62 38.62 23.38
C SER A 286 8.37 40.10 23.61
N GLY A 287 7.39 40.37 24.50
CA GLY A 287 7.22 41.65 25.15
C GLY A 287 8.54 42.01 25.80
N SER A 288 9.24 42.93 25.14
CA SER A 288 10.32 43.72 25.71
C SER A 288 9.76 44.49 26.91
N ASN A 289 9.92 43.96 28.12
CA ASN A 289 9.94 44.79 29.31
C ASN A 289 11.41 45.21 29.55
N GLU A 290 11.80 46.27 28.86
CA GLU A 290 12.73 47.24 29.43
C GLU A 290 11.95 48.05 30.47
N GLU A 291 12.24 47.86 31.75
CA GLU A 291 11.96 48.87 32.78
C GLU A 291 13.22 49.02 33.67
N GLU A 292 13.68 50.27 33.68
CA GLU A 292 14.58 51.04 34.58
C GLU A 292 15.55 50.35 35.55
#